data_AF-A0A2S6WHQ0-F1
#
_entry.id   AF-A0A2S6WHQ0-F1
#
_cell.length_a   1.000
_cell.length_b   1.000
_cell.length_c   1.000
_cell.angle_alpha   90.00
_cell.angle_beta   90.00
_cell.angle_gamma   90.00
#
_symmetry.space_group_name_H-M   'P 1'
#
loop_
_entity.id
_entity.type
_entity.pdbx_description
1 polymer ?
#
loop_
_entity_poly.entity_id
_entity_poly.type
_entity_poly.pdbx_seq_one_letter_code
_entity_poly.pdbx_strand_id
1 'polypeptide(L)'
;MSTRSPAPPHSAKLPAVLVGLLTGGAAGFLLTETLGAFSAFVLDRPLDVAGTGGFLLAAFVAVPLFCAVLGAVIAVRRAGPDRRSRRGR
;
A
#
# COMPACT_ATOMS: atom_id res chain seq x y z
N MET A 1 12.40 33.69 -26.63
CA MET A 1 11.55 33.80 -25.42
C MET A 1 11.16 32.38 -25.02
N SER A 2 11.88 31.79 -24.05
CA SER A 2 11.85 30.34 -23.77
C SER A 2 10.86 30.05 -22.64
N THR A 3 9.76 29.37 -22.96
CA THR A 3 8.68 29.00 -22.04
C THR A 3 9.07 27.73 -21.26
N ARG A 4 9.89 27.85 -20.22
CA ARG A 4 10.01 26.76 -19.23
C ARG A 4 8.71 26.68 -18.43
N SER A 5 7.85 25.73 -18.80
CA SER A 5 6.67 25.35 -18.04
C SER A 5 7.08 24.89 -16.63
N PRO A 6 6.44 25.39 -15.55
CA PRO A 6 6.77 24.99 -14.19
C PRO A 6 6.36 23.54 -13.98
N ALA A 7 7.31 22.71 -13.52
CA ALA A 7 7.04 21.33 -13.14
C ALA A 7 5.90 21.30 -12.09
N PRO A 8 4.89 20.41 -12.22
CA PRO A 8 3.80 20.33 -11.26
C PRO A 8 4.36 20.00 -9.87
N PRO A 9 3.88 20.66 -8.81
CA PRO A 9 4.41 20.47 -7.47
C PRO A 9 4.16 19.02 -7.03
N HIS A 10 5.24 18.30 -6.76
CA HIS A 10 5.26 16.93 -6.24
C HIS A 10 4.36 16.74 -4.98
N SER A 11 4.02 17.85 -4.31
CA SER A 11 3.20 17.95 -3.11
C SER A 11 1.71 17.59 -3.30
N ALA A 12 1.10 17.87 -4.46
CA ALA A 12 -0.34 17.65 -4.65
C ALA A 12 -0.78 16.17 -4.60
N LYS A 13 0.17 15.25 -4.84
CA LYS A 13 -0.07 13.80 -4.83
C LYS A 13 0.30 13.13 -3.52
N LEU A 14 1.01 13.82 -2.63
CA LEU A 14 1.50 13.27 -1.36
C LEU A 14 0.38 12.70 -0.48
N PRO A 15 -0.77 13.38 -0.30
CA PRO A 15 -1.87 12.84 0.51
C PRO A 15 -2.45 11.56 -0.08
N ALA A 16 -2.60 11.50 -1.42
CA ALA A 16 -3.12 10.32 -2.10
C ALA A 16 -2.15 9.13 -1.98
N VAL A 17 -0.84 9.36 -2.09
CA VAL A 17 0.20 8.35 -1.85
C VAL A 17 0.10 7.79 -0.43
N LEU A 18 0.02 8.67 0.57
CA LEU A 18 -0.05 8.27 1.98
C LEU A 18 -1.32 7.46 2.27
N VAL A 19 -2.48 7.90 1.79
CA VAL A 19 -3.74 7.16 1.95
C VAL A 19 -3.63 5.79 1.27
N GLY A 20 -3.13 5.73 0.03
CA GLY A 20 -2.95 4.47 -0.68
C GLY A 20 -1.99 3.51 0.03
N LEU A 21 -0.88 4.03 0.57
CA LEU A 21 0.10 3.26 1.33
C LEU A 21 -0.52 2.69 2.61
N LEU A 22 -1.21 3.53 3.39
CA LEU A 22 -1.82 3.14 4.66
C LEU A 22 -2.96 2.14 4.46
N THR A 23 -3.88 2.42 3.54
CA THR A 23 -5.01 1.51 3.27
C THR A 23 -4.52 0.20 2.67
N GLY A 24 -3.53 0.23 1.78
CA GLY A 24 -2.90 -0.97 1.23
C GLY A 24 -2.18 -1.78 2.31
N GLY A 25 -1.39 -1.14 3.17
CA GLY A 25 -0.68 -1.79 4.27
C GLY A 25 -1.62 -2.40 5.30
N ALA A 26 -2.67 -1.69 5.69
CA ALA A 26 -3.70 -2.20 6.61
C ALA A 26 -4.44 -3.40 6.02
N ALA A 27 -4.81 -3.35 4.74
CA ALA A 27 -5.45 -4.48 4.05
C ALA A 27 -4.53 -5.70 3.98
N GLY A 28 -3.25 -5.50 3.68
CA GLY A 28 -2.26 -6.57 3.69
C GLY A 28 -2.01 -7.16 5.08
N PHE A 29 -1.96 -6.32 6.12
CA PHE A 29 -1.84 -6.78 7.51
C PHE A 29 -3.04 -7.62 7.93
N LEU A 30 -4.27 -7.13 7.69
CA LEU A 30 -5.50 -7.86 7.96
C LEU A 30 -5.51 -9.22 7.23
N LEU A 31 -5.08 -9.26 5.97
CA LEU A 31 -4.99 -10.52 5.21
C LEU A 31 -4.03 -11.51 5.88
N THR A 32 -2.85 -11.05 6.28
CA THR A 32 -1.85 -11.89 6.94
C THR A 32 -2.33 -12.36 8.32
N GLU A 33 -2.99 -11.50 9.09
CA GLU A 33 -3.60 -11.86 10.38
C GLU A 33 -4.72 -12.89 10.20
N THR A 34 -5.60 -12.68 9.21
CA THR A 34 -6.70 -13.61 8.90
C THR A 34 -6.18 -14.98 8.51
N LEU A 35 -5.09 -15.04 7.73
CA LEU A 35 -4.43 -16.29 7.39
C LEU A 35 -3.81 -16.96 8.62
N GLY A 36 -3.20 -16.16 9.50
CA GLY A 36 -2.73 -16.57 10.83
C GLY A 36 -3.82 -17.27 11.65
N ALA A 37 -4.95 -16.58 11.83
CA ALA A 37 -6.11 -17.08 12.56
C ALA A 37 -6.70 -18.32 11.89
N PHE A 38 -6.85 -18.33 10.56
CA PHE A 38 -7.37 -19.49 9.83
C PHE A 38 -6.49 -20.73 10.04
N SER A 39 -5.17 -20.60 9.96
CA SER A 39 -4.27 -21.73 10.21
C SER A 39 -4.33 -22.23 11.65
N ALA A 40 -4.40 -21.32 12.63
CA ALA A 40 -4.52 -21.70 14.03
C ALA A 40 -5.85 -22.39 14.35
N PHE A 41 -6.98 -21.87 13.84
CA PHE A 41 -8.31 -22.35 14.20
C PHE A 41 -8.83 -23.48 13.31
N VAL A 42 -8.52 -23.48 12.01
CA VAL A 42 -9.09 -24.44 11.05
C VAL A 42 -8.15 -25.61 10.80
N LEU A 43 -6.84 -25.36 10.76
CA LEU A 43 -5.83 -26.39 10.51
C LEU A 43 -5.24 -26.97 11.80
N ASP A 44 -5.61 -26.42 12.97
CA ASP A 44 -5.05 -26.73 14.29
C ASP A 44 -3.51 -26.69 14.31
N ARG A 45 -2.95 -25.90 13.39
CA ARG A 45 -1.51 -25.81 13.15
C ARG A 45 -1.13 -24.33 13.22
N PRO A 46 -0.62 -23.86 14.37
CA PRO A 46 -0.10 -22.50 14.42
C PRO A 46 1.02 -22.37 13.39
N LEU A 47 0.99 -21.31 12.58
CA LEU A 47 2.08 -20.98 11.67
C LEU A 47 3.31 -20.73 12.53
N ASP A 48 4.23 -21.69 12.57
CA ASP A 48 5.48 -21.54 13.31
C ASP A 48 6.41 -20.63 12.52
N VAL A 49 6.25 -19.33 12.78
CA VAL A 49 7.05 -18.24 12.20
C VAL A 49 8.51 -18.31 12.67
N ALA A 50 8.78 -18.98 13.80
CA ALA A 50 10.12 -19.09 14.40
C ALA A 50 10.87 -20.35 13.94
N GLY A 51 10.22 -21.50 13.81
CA GLY A 51 10.86 -22.79 13.50
C GLY A 51 11.11 -23.08 12.01
N THR A 52 10.51 -22.31 11.10
CA THR A 52 10.62 -22.52 9.64
C THR A 52 11.75 -21.73 8.97
N GLY A 53 12.82 -21.40 9.71
CA GLY A 53 14.01 -20.73 9.17
C GLY A 53 13.75 -19.30 8.65
N GLY A 54 12.71 -18.63 9.16
CA GLY A 54 12.41 -17.23 8.85
C GLY A 54 11.67 -16.96 7.53
N PHE A 55 11.41 -17.98 6.71
CA PHE A 55 10.69 -17.82 5.45
C PHE A 55 9.26 -17.31 5.65
N LEU A 56 8.56 -17.84 6.65
CA LEU A 56 7.20 -17.38 6.99
C LEU A 56 7.19 -15.96 7.54
N LEU A 57 8.21 -15.58 8.32
CA LEU A 57 8.35 -14.20 8.81
C LEU A 57 8.56 -13.24 7.64
N ALA A 58 9.42 -13.61 6.69
CA ALA A 58 9.65 -12.83 5.48
C ALA A 58 8.36 -12.67 4.66
N ALA A 59 7.55 -13.73 4.50
CA ALA A 59 6.25 -13.66 3.83
C ALA A 59 5.25 -12.77 4.59
N PHE A 60 5.19 -12.89 5.93
CA PHE A 60 4.33 -12.07 6.79
C PHE A 60 4.63 -10.57 6.66
N VAL A 61 5.89 -10.21 6.42
CA VAL A 61 6.30 -8.81 6.21
C VAL A 61 6.15 -8.39 4.75
N ALA A 62 6.47 -9.27 3.80
CA ALA A 62 6.43 -8.97 2.37
C ALA A 62 5.01 -8.70 1.86
N VAL A 63 4.00 -9.45 2.35
CA VAL A 63 2.60 -9.29 1.90
C VAL A 63 2.03 -7.90 2.22
N PRO A 64 2.09 -7.40 3.48
CA PRO A 64 1.68 -6.03 3.80
C PRO A 64 2.45 -4.97 3.01
N LEU A 65 3.77 -5.17 2.82
CA LEU A 65 4.61 -4.24 2.08
C LEU A 65 4.18 -4.15 0.61
N PHE A 66 3.93 -5.30 -0.02
CA PHE A 66 3.48 -5.36 -1.41
C PHE A 66 2.09 -4.72 -1.57
N CYS A 67 1.15 -5.03 -0.66
CA CYS A 67 -0.17 -4.40 -0.65
C CYS A 67 -0.11 -2.88 -0.46
N ALA A 68 0.77 -2.38 0.41
CA ALA A 68 0.99 -0.96 0.64
C ALA A 68 1.50 -0.25 -0.62
N VAL A 69 2.52 -0.81 -1.28
CA VAL A 69 3.06 -0.26 -2.53
C VAL A 69 2.00 -0.26 -3.62
N LEU A 70 1.24 -1.35 -3.77
CA LEU A 70 0.18 -1.44 -4.77
C LEU A 70 -0.94 -0.41 -4.51
N GLY A 71 -1.35 -0.26 -3.25
CA GLY A 71 -2.34 0.75 -2.83
C GLY A 71 -1.88 2.17 -3.13
N ALA A 72 -0.61 2.50 -2.84
CA ALA A 72 -0.01 3.78 -3.18
C ALA A 72 0.00 4.04 -4.70
N VAL A 73 0.42 3.04 -5.49
CA VAL A 73 0.43 3.15 -6.96
C VAL A 73 -0.97 3.36 -7.51
N ILE A 74 -1.97 2.61 -7.02
CA ILE A 74 -3.37 2.76 -7.45
C ILE A 74 -3.91 4.14 -7.07
N ALA A 75 -3.65 4.62 -5.86
CA ALA A 75 -4.11 5.93 -5.40
C ALA A 75 -3.51 7.07 -6.22
N VAL A 76 -2.21 7.00 -6.56
CA VAL A 76 -1.55 7.97 -7.44
C VAL A 76 -2.16 7.94 -8.85
N ARG A 77 -2.40 6.76 -9.40
CA ARG A 77 -3.02 6.61 -10.72
C ARG A 77 -4.45 7.17 -10.75
N ARG A 78 -5.21 6.99 -9.67
CA ARG A 78 -6.60 7.48 -9.54
C ARG A 78 -6.71 8.96 -9.19
N ALA A 79 -5.69 9.55 -8.57
CA ALA A 79 -5.69 10.97 -8.22
C ALA A 79 -5.78 11.90 -9.43
N GLY A 80 -5.45 11.43 -10.64
CA GLY A 80 -5.56 12.17 -11.89
C GLY A 80 -4.73 13.46 -11.94
N PRO A 81 -4.62 14.13 -13.10
CA PRO A 81 -4.12 15.50 -13.16
C PRO A 81 -5.18 16.43 -12.53
N ASP A 82 -4.86 16.91 -11.33
CA ASP A 82 -5.48 18.00 -10.58
C ASP A 82 -6.79 18.60 -11.16
N ARG A 83 -7.93 18.24 -10.57
CA ARG A 83 -9.21 18.94 -10.76
C ARG A 83 -9.16 20.41 -10.32
N ARG A 84 -8.07 20.88 -9.70
CA ARG A 84 -7.90 22.29 -9.29
C ARG A 84 -7.71 23.27 -10.44
N SER A 85 -7.31 22.81 -11.64
CA SER A 85 -7.20 23.71 -12.81
C SER A 85 -8.56 24.13 -13.37
N ARG A 86 -9.67 23.45 -13.02
CA ARG A 86 -11.01 23.70 -13.59
C ARG A 86 -11.90 24.63 -12.76
N ARG A 87 -11.43 25.13 -11.61
CA ARG A 87 -12.25 25.96 -10.68
C ARG A 87 -11.86 27.45 -10.66
N GLY A 88 -11.01 27.88 -11.58
CA GLY A 88 -10.52 29.26 -11.68
C GLY A 88 -10.62 29.88 -13.07
N ARG A 89 -11.60 29.47 -13.88
CA ARG A 89 -12.01 30.20 -15.09
C ARG A 89 -13.44 30.69 -14.92
#